data_AF-A5IXP6-F1
#
_entry.id   AF-A5IXP6-F1
#
_cell.length_a   1.000
_cell.length_b   1.000
_cell.length_c   1.000
_cell.angle_alpha   90.00
_cell.angle_beta   90.00
_cell.angle_gamma   90.00
#
_symmetry.space_group_name_H-M   'P 1'
#
loop_
_entity.id
_entity.type
_entity.pdbx_description
1 polymer ?
#
loop_
_entity_poly.entity_id
_entity_poly.type
_entity_poly.pdbx_seq_one_letter_code
_entity_poly.pdbx_strand_id
1 'polypeptide(L)'
;MKKNEEKLNNQNKSKRTIDQNSTYEINRIKVEEKVLHFSFLHTLTKFWQQSIVVLIISFLFSFISLLLVQNTGLYGLGLDALSHSIARLASFLAINNGKSDQFARVIFNICFWMINFVINIPLFIFASAKINKNFAILTMLFMLFATIFGIAFSSIPGSENWLILGKVIDSNFTSNAIKQPNNIVQITTWAVNYSGQNGNNPISIMFYGLLWAIIQGALAAALLIVNSTTAGFDIFVVWYSQKKF
;
A
#
# COMPACT_ATOMS: atom_id res chain seq x y z
N MET A 1 -51.94 56.31 -4.29
CA MET A 1 -52.09 54.84 -4.29
C MET A 1 -51.62 54.19 -5.62
N LYS A 2 -50.46 54.59 -6.18
CA LYS A 2 -49.89 54.03 -7.44
C LYS A 2 -48.38 54.25 -7.55
N LYS A 3 -47.59 53.91 -6.52
CA LYS A 3 -46.12 54.08 -6.63
C LYS A 3 -45.27 53.01 -5.93
N ASN A 4 -45.89 51.97 -5.36
CA ASN A 4 -45.18 50.91 -4.64
C ASN A 4 -45.34 49.50 -5.25
N GLU A 5 -46.04 49.35 -6.37
CA GLU A 5 -46.17 48.04 -7.04
C GLU A 5 -45.15 47.82 -8.18
N GLU A 6 -44.46 48.87 -8.66
CA GLU A 6 -43.47 48.73 -9.73
C GLU A 6 -42.09 48.24 -9.26
N LYS A 7 -41.85 48.11 -7.95
CA LYS A 7 -40.56 47.66 -7.43
C LYS A 7 -40.44 46.16 -7.17
N LEU A 8 -41.51 45.37 -7.34
CA LEU A 8 -41.45 43.92 -7.11
C LEU A 8 -41.30 43.06 -8.38
N ASN A 9 -41.37 43.63 -9.59
CA ASN A 9 -41.35 42.84 -10.84
C ASN A 9 -40.03 42.87 -11.63
N ASN A 10 -38.98 43.53 -11.15
CA ASN A 10 -37.70 43.65 -11.86
C ASN A 10 -36.59 42.69 -11.38
N GLN A 11 -36.91 41.64 -10.62
CA GLN A 11 -35.90 40.66 -10.19
C GLN A 11 -35.85 39.35 -10.99
N ASN A 12 -36.71 39.14 -11.98
CA ASN A 12 -36.70 37.90 -12.77
C ASN A 12 -36.56 38.15 -14.27
N LYS A 13 -35.31 38.34 -14.72
CA LYS A 13 -34.74 37.88 -16.01
C LYS A 13 -33.41 38.57 -16.30
N SER A 14 -32.40 38.32 -15.48
CA SER A 14 -31.04 38.31 -16.02
C SER A 14 -30.80 36.90 -16.55
N LYS A 15 -31.13 36.68 -17.83
CA LYS A 15 -30.56 35.55 -18.58
C LYS A 15 -29.06 35.75 -18.53
N ARG A 16 -28.35 34.98 -17.72
CA ARG A 16 -26.91 34.76 -17.91
C ARG A 16 -26.76 34.12 -19.28
N THR A 17 -26.44 34.92 -20.28
CA THR A 17 -25.82 34.43 -21.51
C THR A 17 -24.53 33.74 -21.09
N ILE A 18 -24.58 32.41 -21.04
CA ILE A 18 -23.38 31.59 -20.95
C ILE A 18 -22.67 31.82 -22.27
N ASP A 19 -21.57 32.56 -22.21
CA ASP A 19 -20.70 32.76 -23.35
C ASP A 19 -20.07 31.39 -23.70
N GLN A 20 -20.58 30.77 -24.76
CA GLN A 20 -20.15 29.45 -25.23
C GLN A 20 -18.75 29.48 -25.89
N ASN A 21 -18.12 30.66 -25.96
CA ASN A 21 -16.80 30.87 -26.52
C ASN A 21 -15.72 31.12 -25.46
N SER A 22 -15.87 30.60 -24.24
CA SER A 22 -14.71 30.43 -23.37
C SER A 22 -13.85 29.29 -23.90
N THR A 23 -13.01 29.61 -24.89
CA THR A 23 -11.87 28.76 -25.24
C THR A 23 -11.00 28.67 -24.00
N TYR A 24 -11.10 27.55 -23.28
CA TYR A 24 -10.17 27.22 -22.21
C TYR A 24 -8.78 27.10 -22.85
N GLU A 25 -7.95 28.14 -22.73
CA GLU A 25 -6.54 28.03 -23.04
C GLU A 25 -5.93 27.04 -22.05
N ILE A 26 -5.75 25.80 -22.50
CA ILE A 26 -4.95 24.82 -21.79
C ILE A 26 -3.50 25.28 -21.90
N ASN A 27 -3.10 26.18 -20.99
CA ASN A 27 -1.71 26.52 -20.79
C ASN A 27 -0.99 25.26 -20.28
N ARG A 28 -0.47 24.46 -21.22
CA ARG A 28 0.45 23.36 -20.93
C ARG A 28 1.76 23.98 -20.44
N ILE A 29 1.85 24.21 -19.14
CA ILE A 29 3.11 24.60 -18.50
C ILE A 29 4.07 23.43 -18.71
N LYS A 30 5.09 23.63 -19.55
CA LYS A 30 6.24 22.73 -19.64
C LYS A 30 6.98 22.82 -18.31
N VAL A 31 6.70 21.88 -17.41
CA VAL A 31 7.48 21.71 -16.18
C VAL A 31 8.90 21.30 -16.56
N GLU A 32 9.91 22.00 -16.06
CA GLU A 32 11.32 21.66 -16.32
C GLU A 32 11.62 20.22 -15.88
N GLU A 33 12.25 19.43 -16.74
CA GLU A 33 12.57 18.01 -16.51
C GLU A 33 13.43 17.77 -15.24
N LYS A 34 14.16 18.81 -14.77
CA LYS A 34 14.95 18.77 -13.54
C LYS A 34 14.12 18.70 -12.26
N VAL A 35 12.83 19.05 -12.31
CA VAL A 35 11.90 18.94 -11.17
C VAL A 35 11.25 17.55 -11.13
N LEU A 36 11.25 16.83 -12.26
CA LEU A 36 10.66 15.51 -12.38
C LEU A 36 11.59 14.45 -11.78
N HIS A 37 11.41 14.18 -10.48
CA HIS A 37 11.93 12.97 -9.87
C HIS A 37 11.36 11.78 -10.68
N PHE A 38 12.22 10.86 -11.11
CA PHE A 38 11.91 9.75 -12.04
C PHE A 38 11.72 10.10 -13.53
N SER A 39 12.30 11.17 -14.07
CA SER A 39 12.20 11.53 -15.50
C SER A 39 12.49 10.36 -16.47
N PHE A 40 13.47 9.51 -16.16
CA PHE A 40 13.76 8.31 -16.94
C PHE A 40 12.57 7.35 -17.07
N LEU A 41 11.78 7.15 -16.01
CA LEU A 41 10.63 6.24 -16.04
C LEU A 41 9.56 6.70 -17.04
N HIS A 42 9.41 8.01 -17.24
CA HIS A 42 8.47 8.57 -18.21
C HIS A 42 8.86 8.25 -19.66
N THR A 43 10.14 7.95 -19.93
CA THR A 43 10.60 7.58 -21.28
C THR A 43 10.29 6.13 -21.65
N LEU A 44 9.84 5.32 -20.68
CA LEU A 44 9.59 3.89 -20.85
C LEU A 44 8.21 3.64 -21.45
N THR A 45 8.14 3.55 -22.77
CA THR A 45 6.89 3.32 -23.52
C THR A 45 6.65 1.86 -23.86
N LYS A 46 7.70 1.03 -23.90
CA LYS A 46 7.59 -0.37 -24.29
C LYS A 46 7.19 -1.25 -23.11
N PHE A 47 6.18 -2.10 -23.31
CA PHE A 47 5.66 -2.99 -22.28
C PHE A 47 6.75 -3.83 -21.60
N TRP A 48 7.69 -4.43 -22.35
CA TRP A 48 8.78 -5.22 -21.76
C TRP A 48 9.69 -4.40 -20.83
N GLN A 49 9.97 -3.13 -21.17
CA GLN A 49 10.76 -2.24 -20.31
C GLN A 49 10.00 -1.91 -19.02
N GLN A 50 8.70 -1.64 -19.13
CA GLN A 50 7.82 -1.43 -17.98
C GLN A 50 7.77 -2.67 -17.08
N SER A 51 7.67 -3.87 -17.66
CA SER A 51 7.70 -5.14 -16.92
C SER A 51 9.01 -5.37 -16.17
N ILE A 52 10.17 -5.03 -16.75
CA ILE A 52 11.46 -5.10 -16.04
C ILE A 52 11.49 -4.15 -14.85
N VAL A 53 11.03 -2.91 -15.03
CA VAL A 53 10.99 -1.94 -13.94
C VAL A 53 10.03 -2.38 -12.84
N VAL A 54 8.85 -2.89 -13.21
CA VAL A 54 7.89 -3.47 -12.27
C VAL A 54 8.53 -4.61 -11.48
N LEU A 55 9.30 -5.49 -12.12
CA LEU A 55 10.01 -6.58 -11.45
C LEU A 55 11.02 -6.04 -10.43
N ILE A 56 11.84 -5.06 -10.80
CA ILE A 56 12.82 -4.42 -9.90
C ILE A 56 12.10 -3.75 -8.71
N ILE A 57 11.03 -3.00 -8.98
CA ILE A 57 10.23 -2.35 -7.94
C ILE A 57 9.62 -3.41 -7.00
N SER A 58 9.09 -4.51 -7.53
CA SER A 58 8.51 -5.58 -6.71
C SER A 58 9.54 -6.25 -5.79
N PHE A 59 10.77 -6.44 -6.28
CA PHE A 59 11.88 -6.96 -5.47
C PHE A 59 12.19 -6.02 -4.29
N LEU A 60 12.36 -4.72 -4.58
CA LEU A 60 12.64 -3.70 -3.56
C LEU A 60 11.48 -3.55 -2.57
N PHE A 61 10.25 -3.50 -3.09
CA PHE A 61 9.03 -3.41 -2.28
C PHE A 61 8.94 -4.56 -1.29
N SER A 62 9.12 -5.80 -1.74
CA SER A 62 9.01 -6.97 -0.87
C SER A 62 10.12 -7.04 0.17
N PHE A 63 11.36 -6.72 -0.22
CA PHE A 63 12.48 -6.68 0.71
C PHE A 63 12.25 -5.63 1.81
N ILE A 64 11.89 -4.41 1.42
CA ILE A 64 11.66 -3.32 2.37
C ILE A 64 10.43 -3.57 3.24
N SER A 65 9.35 -4.10 2.66
CA SER A 65 8.13 -4.42 3.41
C SER A 65 8.34 -5.57 4.40
N LEU A 66 9.21 -6.54 4.10
CA LEU A 66 9.67 -7.51 5.11
C LEU A 66 10.32 -6.80 6.31
N LEU A 67 11.30 -5.93 6.06
CA LEU A 67 12.06 -5.24 7.11
C LEU A 67 11.21 -4.29 7.94
N LEU A 68 10.38 -3.48 7.29
CA LEU A 68 9.68 -2.36 7.91
C LEU A 68 8.28 -2.73 8.39
N VAL A 69 7.64 -3.75 7.80
CA VAL A 69 6.23 -4.06 8.04
C VAL A 69 6.04 -5.44 8.65
N GLN A 70 6.49 -6.50 7.95
CA GLN A 70 6.30 -7.86 8.43
C GLN A 70 7.05 -8.09 9.74
N ASN A 71 8.36 -7.81 9.78
CA ASN A 71 9.23 -8.07 10.93
C ASN A 71 8.99 -7.15 12.13
N THR A 72 8.45 -5.97 11.89
CA THR A 72 8.10 -5.02 12.97
C THR A 72 6.74 -5.33 13.56
N GLY A 73 5.91 -6.11 12.85
CA GLY A 73 4.52 -6.34 13.19
C GLY A 73 3.61 -5.15 12.86
N LEU A 74 4.06 -4.18 12.05
CA LEU A 74 3.22 -3.08 11.58
C LEU A 74 2.14 -3.60 10.61
N TYR A 75 1.08 -2.81 10.46
CA TYR A 75 0.02 -3.07 9.50
C TYR A 75 0.17 -2.15 8.29
N GLY A 76 0.03 -2.72 7.09
CA GLY A 76 -0.17 -1.95 5.88
C GLY A 76 -1.55 -1.30 5.87
N LEU A 77 -1.81 -0.48 4.86
CA LEU A 77 -3.09 0.20 4.68
C LEU A 77 -4.00 -0.62 3.75
N GLY A 78 -5.32 -0.43 3.88
CA GLY A 78 -6.29 -1.03 2.95
C GLY A 78 -6.30 -2.56 2.98
N LEU A 79 -6.13 -3.19 1.81
CA LEU A 79 -6.21 -4.66 1.68
C LEU A 79 -5.02 -5.38 2.32
N ASP A 80 -3.86 -4.73 2.45
CA ASP A 80 -2.69 -5.30 3.13
C ASP A 80 -3.01 -5.62 4.60
N ALA A 81 -3.79 -4.76 5.27
CA ALA A 81 -4.19 -5.01 6.64
C ALA A 81 -4.99 -6.31 6.81
N LEU A 82 -5.78 -6.69 5.80
CA LEU A 82 -6.54 -7.94 5.81
C LEU A 82 -5.62 -9.15 5.69
N SER A 83 -4.66 -9.15 4.75
CA SER A 83 -3.72 -10.27 4.63
C SER A 83 -2.87 -10.43 5.89
N HIS A 84 -2.42 -9.32 6.46
CA HIS A 84 -1.65 -9.26 7.71
C HIS A 84 -2.45 -9.83 8.89
N SER A 85 -3.75 -9.54 8.96
CA SER A 85 -4.65 -10.04 10.01
C SER A 85 -4.90 -11.54 9.86
N ILE A 86 -5.20 -12.00 8.64
CA ILE A 86 -5.46 -13.41 8.37
C ILE A 86 -4.19 -14.24 8.61
N ALA A 87 -3.01 -13.74 8.24
CA ALA A 87 -1.74 -14.42 8.51
C ALA A 87 -1.51 -14.68 10.01
N ARG A 88 -1.76 -13.67 10.85
CA ARG A 88 -1.65 -13.78 12.32
C ARG A 88 -2.68 -14.75 12.89
N LEU A 89 -3.93 -14.70 12.40
CA LEU A 89 -4.98 -15.62 12.82
C LEU A 89 -4.64 -17.06 12.43
N ALA A 90 -4.20 -17.29 11.20
CA ALA A 90 -3.85 -18.61 10.69
C ALA A 90 -2.68 -19.22 11.46
N SER A 91 -1.64 -18.45 11.76
CA SER A 91 -0.51 -18.92 12.55
C SER A 91 -0.88 -19.19 14.02
N PHE A 92 -1.71 -18.33 14.61
CA PHE A 92 -2.27 -18.57 15.95
C PHE A 92 -3.07 -19.87 16.01
N LEU A 93 -3.97 -20.11 15.06
CA LEU A 93 -4.77 -21.33 14.99
C LEU A 93 -3.89 -22.57 14.79
N ALA A 94 -2.81 -22.48 14.01
CA ALA A 94 -1.87 -23.60 13.85
C ALA A 94 -1.22 -24.00 15.18
N ILE A 95 -0.73 -23.02 15.94
CA ILE A 95 -0.12 -23.24 17.27
C ILE A 95 -1.16 -23.82 18.24
N ASN A 96 -2.37 -23.23 18.29
CA ASN A 96 -3.43 -23.67 19.18
C ASN A 96 -3.89 -25.11 18.90
N ASN A 97 -3.71 -25.60 17.66
CA ASN A 97 -3.94 -27.00 17.28
C ASN A 97 -2.72 -27.91 17.50
N GLY A 98 -1.72 -27.48 18.27
CA GLY A 98 -0.55 -28.28 18.61
C GLY A 98 0.48 -28.45 17.49
N LYS A 99 0.47 -27.58 16.46
CA LYS A 99 1.51 -27.59 15.41
C LYS A 99 2.79 -26.90 15.91
N SER A 100 3.91 -27.24 15.31
CA SER A 100 5.21 -26.64 15.64
C SER A 100 5.29 -25.16 15.22
N ASP A 101 6.14 -24.41 15.91
CA ASP A 101 6.43 -23.00 15.60
C ASP A 101 6.93 -22.82 14.16
N GLN A 102 7.76 -23.74 13.67
CA GLN A 102 8.23 -23.71 12.29
C GLN A 102 7.06 -23.81 11.30
N PHE A 103 6.09 -24.69 11.56
CA PHE A 103 4.90 -24.84 10.71
C PHE A 103 4.03 -23.57 10.75
N ALA A 104 3.82 -23.01 11.94
CA ALA A 104 3.08 -21.76 12.10
C ALA A 104 3.76 -20.56 11.41
N ARG A 105 5.11 -20.50 11.42
CA ARG A 105 5.89 -19.48 10.70
C ARG A 105 5.73 -19.60 9.19
N VAL A 106 5.77 -20.82 8.65
CA VAL A 106 5.54 -21.06 7.22
C VAL A 106 4.13 -20.61 6.82
N ILE A 107 3.10 -20.98 7.60
CA ILE A 107 1.73 -20.52 7.38
C ILE A 107 1.66 -18.99 7.43
N PHE A 108 2.26 -18.37 8.45
CA PHE A 108 2.28 -16.92 8.59
C PHE A 108 2.85 -16.26 7.33
N ASN A 109 4.05 -16.66 6.90
CA ASN A 109 4.73 -16.09 5.74
C ASN A 109 3.91 -16.26 4.45
N ILE A 110 3.38 -17.46 4.20
CA ILE A 110 2.58 -17.73 3.00
C ILE A 110 1.31 -16.88 3.02
N CYS A 111 0.57 -16.89 4.12
CA CYS A 111 -0.67 -16.13 4.23
C CYS A 111 -0.43 -14.62 4.13
N PHE A 112 0.64 -14.10 4.74
CA PHE A 112 0.96 -12.68 4.74
C PHE A 112 1.08 -12.12 3.32
N TRP A 113 1.80 -12.84 2.45
CA TRP A 113 2.05 -12.43 1.07
C TRP A 113 0.96 -12.89 0.09
N MET A 114 0.58 -14.17 0.14
CA MET A 114 -0.30 -14.78 -0.87
C MET A 114 -1.74 -14.27 -0.80
N ILE A 115 -2.26 -14.02 0.40
CA ILE A 115 -3.66 -13.57 0.55
C ILE A 115 -3.86 -12.21 -0.10
N ASN A 116 -2.88 -11.32 0.00
CA ASN A 116 -2.97 -10.00 -0.61
C ASN A 116 -3.12 -10.11 -2.14
N PHE A 117 -2.34 -10.97 -2.78
CA PHE A 117 -2.48 -11.26 -4.21
C PHE A 117 -3.89 -11.78 -4.54
N VAL A 118 -4.38 -12.77 -3.79
CA VAL A 118 -5.67 -13.43 -4.05
C VAL A 118 -6.85 -12.45 -3.91
N ILE A 119 -6.87 -11.65 -2.84
CA ILE A 119 -7.94 -10.66 -2.61
C ILE A 119 -7.97 -9.59 -3.71
N ASN A 120 -6.83 -9.31 -4.35
CA ASN A 120 -6.74 -8.36 -5.45
C ASN A 120 -7.17 -8.93 -6.82
N ILE A 121 -7.39 -10.24 -6.98
CA ILE A 121 -7.80 -10.84 -8.26
C ILE A 121 -9.07 -10.17 -8.85
N PRO A 122 -10.16 -9.96 -8.08
CA PRO A 122 -11.32 -9.22 -8.59
C PRO A 122 -10.99 -7.80 -9.06
N LEU A 123 -10.04 -7.14 -8.40
CA LEU A 123 -9.60 -5.80 -8.78
C LEU A 123 -8.77 -5.79 -10.05
N PHE A 124 -7.97 -6.83 -10.32
CA PHE A 124 -7.28 -6.98 -11.61
C PHE A 124 -8.27 -7.16 -12.76
N ILE A 125 -9.33 -7.95 -12.54
CA ILE A 125 -10.42 -8.11 -13.52
C ILE A 125 -11.10 -6.77 -13.76
N PHE A 126 -11.44 -6.04 -12.69
CA PHE A 126 -12.01 -4.70 -12.77
C PHE A 126 -11.10 -3.73 -13.54
N ALA A 127 -9.80 -3.68 -13.21
CA ALA A 127 -8.82 -2.83 -13.87
C ALA A 127 -8.72 -3.13 -15.38
N SER A 128 -8.72 -4.41 -15.75
CA SER A 128 -8.66 -4.85 -17.15
C SER A 128 -9.89 -4.38 -17.93
N ALA A 129 -11.06 -4.39 -17.28
CA ALA A 129 -12.33 -4.01 -17.88
C ALA A 129 -12.60 -2.49 -17.89
N LYS A 130 -12.07 -1.73 -16.92
CA LYS A 130 -12.44 -0.32 -16.68
C LYS A 130 -11.32 0.69 -16.83
N ILE A 131 -10.06 0.27 -16.85
CA ILE A 131 -8.88 1.14 -17.02
C ILE A 131 -8.22 0.78 -18.35
N ASN A 132 -7.31 -0.20 -18.36
CA ASN A 132 -6.79 -0.82 -19.56
C ASN A 132 -6.16 -2.19 -19.23
N LYS A 133 -6.02 -3.06 -20.23
CA LYS A 133 -5.46 -4.42 -20.08
C LYS A 133 -3.99 -4.43 -19.65
N ASN A 134 -3.15 -3.58 -20.24
CA ASN A 134 -1.72 -3.53 -19.92
C ASN A 134 -1.48 -3.10 -18.47
N PHE A 135 -2.24 -2.13 -17.96
CA PHE A 135 -2.23 -1.66 -16.59
C PHE A 135 -2.60 -2.79 -15.63
N ALA A 136 -3.67 -3.53 -15.95
CA ALA A 136 -4.06 -4.69 -15.15
C ALA A 136 -2.97 -5.77 -15.12
N ILE A 137 -2.35 -6.07 -16.27
CA ILE A 137 -1.26 -7.06 -16.35
C ILE A 137 -0.03 -6.60 -15.58
N LEU A 138 0.42 -5.35 -15.76
CA LEU A 138 1.59 -4.81 -15.04
C LEU A 138 1.35 -4.76 -13.52
N THR A 139 0.13 -4.41 -13.10
CA THR A 139 -0.27 -4.41 -11.68
C THR A 139 -0.30 -5.83 -11.13
N MET A 140 -0.84 -6.78 -11.89
CA MET A 140 -0.84 -8.20 -11.52
C MET A 140 0.59 -8.75 -11.45
N LEU A 141 1.47 -8.40 -12.39
CA LEU A 141 2.89 -8.78 -12.38
C LEU A 141 3.60 -8.22 -11.16
N PHE A 142 3.37 -6.95 -10.82
CA PHE A 142 3.88 -6.35 -9.59
C PHE A 142 3.48 -7.19 -8.37
N MET A 143 2.18 -7.46 -8.20
CA MET A 143 1.66 -8.20 -7.05
C MET A 143 2.15 -9.66 -7.01
N LEU A 144 2.25 -10.32 -8.17
CA LEU A 144 2.74 -11.68 -8.29
C LEU A 144 4.21 -11.77 -7.84
N PHE A 145 5.07 -10.93 -8.40
CA PHE A 145 6.49 -10.94 -8.06
C PHE A 145 6.74 -10.42 -6.65
N ALA A 146 5.97 -9.43 -6.18
CA ALA A 146 6.05 -9.00 -4.79
C ALA A 146 5.71 -10.15 -3.83
N THR A 147 4.70 -10.95 -4.15
CA THR A 147 4.34 -12.15 -3.37
C THR A 147 5.46 -13.18 -3.39
N ILE A 148 6.01 -13.50 -4.57
CA ILE A 148 7.09 -14.48 -4.72
C ILE A 148 8.33 -14.06 -3.94
N PHE A 149 8.79 -12.81 -4.12
CA PHE A 149 9.95 -12.28 -3.43
C PHE A 149 9.72 -12.18 -1.93
N GLY A 150 8.52 -11.76 -1.50
CA GLY A 150 8.17 -11.68 -0.09
C GLY A 150 8.22 -13.04 0.62
N ILE A 151 7.64 -14.07 -0.01
CA ILE A 151 7.75 -15.46 0.48
C ILE A 151 9.21 -15.91 0.48
N ALA A 152 9.97 -15.64 -0.58
CA ALA A 152 11.37 -16.02 -0.68
C ALA A 152 12.21 -15.39 0.45
N PHE A 153 12.12 -14.07 0.66
CA PHE A 153 12.86 -13.38 1.70
C PHE A 153 12.43 -13.79 3.11
N SER A 154 11.12 -13.91 3.37
CA SER A 154 10.62 -14.33 4.68
C SER A 154 10.94 -15.80 5.00
N SER A 155 11.20 -16.62 3.99
CA SER A 155 11.62 -18.02 4.17
C SER A 155 13.10 -18.17 4.54
N ILE A 156 13.92 -17.13 4.37
CA ILE A 156 15.33 -17.14 4.79
C ILE A 156 15.41 -17.36 6.31
N PRO A 157 16.18 -18.34 6.81
CA PRO A 157 16.36 -18.55 8.24
C PRO A 157 16.94 -17.30 8.93
N GLY A 158 16.31 -16.86 10.02
CA GLY A 158 16.74 -15.69 10.78
C GLY A 158 16.29 -14.35 10.21
N SER A 159 15.57 -14.32 9.08
CA SER A 159 15.10 -13.06 8.47
C SER A 159 14.11 -12.29 9.33
N GLU A 160 13.43 -12.94 10.28
CA GLU A 160 12.56 -12.30 11.28
C GLU A 160 13.31 -11.37 12.24
N ASN A 161 14.63 -11.52 12.33
CA ASN A 161 15.48 -10.68 13.18
C ASN A 161 16.11 -9.51 12.42
N TRP A 162 15.81 -9.36 11.12
CA TRP A 162 16.29 -8.25 10.32
C TRP A 162 15.47 -6.99 10.65
N LEU A 163 15.97 -6.23 11.61
CA LEU A 163 15.41 -4.99 12.13
C LEU A 163 16.46 -3.88 12.00
N ILE A 164 16.04 -2.66 11.63
CA ILE A 164 16.95 -1.55 11.35
C ILE A 164 17.15 -0.64 12.57
N LEU A 165 16.10 -0.43 13.38
CA LEU A 165 16.12 0.51 14.51
C LEU A 165 16.11 -0.18 15.87
N GLY A 166 15.18 -1.11 16.08
CA GLY A 166 15.05 -1.85 17.33
C GLY A 166 13.86 -2.81 17.31
N LYS A 167 13.77 -3.67 18.34
CA LYS A 167 12.66 -4.60 18.50
C LYS A 167 11.41 -3.82 18.96
N VAL A 168 10.35 -4.01 18.20
CA VAL A 168 9.05 -3.35 18.37
C VAL A 168 7.97 -4.31 18.89
N ILE A 169 8.31 -5.61 18.89
CA ILE A 169 7.43 -6.70 19.25
C ILE A 169 7.57 -7.00 20.74
N ASP A 170 6.45 -6.91 21.47
CA ASP A 170 6.39 -7.31 22.87
C ASP A 170 6.30 -8.84 23.01
N SER A 171 7.42 -9.50 23.31
CA SER A 171 7.42 -10.95 23.57
C SER A 171 6.74 -11.32 24.90
N ASN A 172 6.60 -10.36 25.84
CA ASN A 172 5.98 -10.60 27.15
C ASN A 172 4.45 -10.52 27.08
N PHE A 173 3.89 -9.71 26.18
CA PHE A 173 2.46 -9.73 25.90
C PHE A 173 2.02 -11.10 25.37
N THR A 174 2.74 -11.63 24.38
CA THR A 174 2.40 -12.91 23.76
C THR A 174 2.57 -14.09 24.72
N SER A 175 3.60 -14.05 25.58
CA SER A 175 3.83 -15.08 26.59
C SER A 175 2.74 -15.10 27.69
N ASN A 176 2.27 -13.93 28.13
CA ASN A 176 1.21 -13.82 29.14
C ASN A 176 -0.20 -14.09 28.58
N ALA A 177 -0.46 -13.73 27.32
CA ALA A 177 -1.77 -13.96 26.69
C ALA A 177 -2.01 -15.41 26.27
N ILE A 178 -0.95 -16.16 25.90
CA ILE A 178 -1.07 -17.50 25.28
C ILE A 178 -0.43 -18.60 26.14
N LYS A 179 0.20 -18.28 27.29
CA LYS A 179 1.02 -19.22 28.08
C LYS A 179 2.12 -19.92 27.26
N GLN A 180 2.46 -19.36 26.09
CA GLN A 180 3.59 -19.77 25.25
C GLN A 180 4.20 -18.50 24.62
N PRO A 181 5.48 -18.19 24.89
CA PRO A 181 6.15 -17.02 24.33
C PRO A 181 6.39 -17.24 22.83
N ASN A 182 5.46 -16.85 21.96
CA ASN A 182 5.64 -17.06 20.53
C ASN A 182 5.78 -15.77 19.73
N ASN A 183 6.98 -15.54 19.20
CA ASN A 183 7.35 -14.39 18.35
C ASN A 183 6.71 -14.43 16.94
N ILE A 184 5.83 -15.40 16.65
CA ILE A 184 5.19 -15.57 15.34
C ILE A 184 3.91 -14.73 15.24
N VAL A 185 3.13 -14.64 16.32
CA VAL A 185 1.96 -13.75 16.39
C VAL A 185 2.45 -12.38 16.86
N GLN A 186 2.99 -11.62 15.92
CA GLN A 186 3.60 -10.33 16.19
C GLN A 186 2.52 -9.25 16.27
N ILE A 187 2.24 -8.77 17.47
CA ILE A 187 1.39 -7.59 17.68
C ILE A 187 2.32 -6.45 18.08
N THR A 188 2.38 -5.41 17.25
CA THR A 188 3.03 -4.16 17.64
C THR A 188 2.21 -3.53 18.74
N THR A 189 2.77 -3.43 19.95
CA THR A 189 2.13 -2.73 21.06
C THR A 189 2.83 -1.40 21.28
N TRP A 190 2.04 -0.35 21.52
CA TRP A 190 2.56 0.95 21.99
C TRP A 190 3.04 0.90 23.45
N ALA A 191 3.10 -0.29 24.05
CA ALA A 191 3.30 -0.47 25.48
C ALA A 191 4.72 -0.07 25.88
N VAL A 192 4.78 1.05 26.60
CA VAL A 192 5.97 1.49 27.33
C VAL A 192 6.10 0.62 28.57
N ASN A 193 6.89 -0.46 28.52
CA ASN A 193 7.30 -1.13 29.76
C ASN A 193 8.68 -0.63 30.21
N TYR A 194 8.60 0.39 31.05
CA TYR A 194 9.57 0.77 32.08
C TYR A 194 9.92 -0.45 32.94
N SER A 195 11.08 -1.06 32.71
CA SER A 195 12.01 -1.61 33.71
C SER A 195 12.91 -2.64 33.03
N GLY A 196 14.18 -2.28 32.79
CA GLY A 196 15.22 -3.25 32.39
C GLY A 196 15.47 -3.34 30.89
N GLN A 197 16.37 -2.48 30.41
CA GLN A 197 17.29 -2.62 29.26
C GLN A 197 16.82 -3.08 27.86
N ASN A 198 15.62 -3.61 27.63
CA ASN A 198 15.19 -4.11 26.30
C ASN A 198 13.68 -3.86 26.02
N GLY A 199 13.17 -2.69 26.41
CA GLY A 199 11.75 -2.32 26.25
C GLY A 199 11.43 -1.73 24.87
N ASN A 200 10.29 -2.12 24.29
CA ASN A 200 9.72 -1.55 23.08
C ASN A 200 9.80 -0.01 23.10
N ASN A 201 10.38 0.58 22.05
CA ASN A 201 10.48 2.02 21.91
C ASN A 201 9.35 2.54 21.00
N PRO A 202 8.34 3.26 21.52
CA PRO A 202 7.28 3.87 20.70
C PRO A 202 7.82 4.77 19.60
N ILE A 203 8.98 5.38 19.81
CA ILE A 203 9.67 6.22 18.84
C ILE A 203 10.12 5.36 17.63
N SER A 204 10.61 4.14 17.87
CA SER A 204 10.99 3.22 16.78
C SER A 204 9.79 2.81 15.93
N ILE A 205 8.62 2.57 16.53
CA ILE A 205 7.36 2.30 15.81
C ILE A 205 7.05 3.44 14.85
N MET A 206 7.09 4.68 15.36
CA MET A 206 6.82 5.88 14.57
C MET A 206 7.79 6.01 13.39
N PHE A 207 9.10 5.79 13.62
CA PHE A 207 10.08 5.85 12.55
C PHE A 207 9.92 4.74 11.51
N TYR A 208 9.63 3.50 11.92
CA TYR A 208 9.32 2.42 10.97
C TYR A 208 8.10 2.77 10.11
N GLY A 209 7.02 3.27 10.72
CA GLY A 209 5.82 3.69 10.00
C GLY A 209 6.09 4.87 9.04
N LEU A 210 6.85 5.87 9.48
CA LEU A 210 7.22 7.03 8.66
C LEU A 210 8.10 6.62 7.47
N LEU A 211 9.14 5.81 7.70
CA LEU A 211 10.00 5.29 6.65
C LEU A 211 9.21 4.45 5.65
N TRP A 212 8.33 3.58 6.15
CA TRP A 212 7.45 2.78 5.31
C TRP A 212 6.55 3.67 4.45
N ALA A 213 5.89 4.67 5.02
CA ALA A 213 5.01 5.57 4.28
C ALA A 213 5.74 6.35 3.17
N ILE A 214 6.94 6.88 3.45
CA ILE A 214 7.74 7.61 2.46
C ILE A 214 8.16 6.69 1.32
N ILE A 215 8.70 5.51 1.63
CA ILE A 215 9.16 4.56 0.63
C ILE A 215 7.98 4.01 -0.18
N GLN A 216 6.89 3.63 0.48
CA GLN A 216 5.68 3.15 -0.18
C GLN A 216 5.14 4.21 -1.15
N GLY A 217 5.09 5.48 -0.74
CA GLY A 217 4.67 6.59 -1.60
C GLY A 217 5.57 6.74 -2.84
N ALA A 218 6.89 6.67 -2.67
CA ALA A 218 7.83 6.74 -3.79
C ALA A 218 7.69 5.56 -4.77
N LEU A 219 7.53 4.34 -4.25
CA LEU A 219 7.33 3.14 -5.08
C LEU A 219 5.96 3.17 -5.79
N ALA A 220 4.90 3.62 -5.12
CA ALA A 220 3.58 3.79 -5.73
C ALA A 220 3.61 4.82 -6.87
N ALA A 221 4.29 5.96 -6.67
CA ALA A 221 4.49 6.96 -7.71
C ALA A 221 5.28 6.38 -8.91
N ALA A 222 6.38 5.66 -8.65
CA ALA A 222 7.16 5.01 -9.70
C ALA A 222 6.33 4.00 -10.51
N LEU A 223 5.48 3.21 -9.85
CA LEU A 223 4.57 2.27 -10.50
C LEU A 223 3.54 2.98 -11.38
N LEU A 224 2.94 4.07 -10.89
CA LEU A 224 1.98 4.86 -11.68
C LEU A 224 2.61 5.42 -12.96
N ILE A 225 3.86 5.88 -12.89
CA ILE A 225 4.59 6.39 -14.07
C ILE A 225 4.74 5.30 -15.14
N VAL A 226 5.01 4.06 -14.74
CA VAL A 226 5.14 2.92 -15.66
C VAL A 226 3.81 2.21 -15.95
N ASN A 227 2.66 2.90 -15.74
CA ASN A 227 1.32 2.38 -16.02
C ASN A 227 0.97 1.14 -15.19
N SER A 228 1.33 1.13 -13.91
CA SER A 228 1.03 0.10 -12.92
C SER A 228 0.59 0.75 -11.59
N THR A 229 0.34 -0.04 -10.56
CA THR A 229 0.03 0.46 -9.22
C THR A 229 0.39 -0.58 -8.14
N THR A 230 0.40 -0.17 -6.88
CA THR A 230 0.52 -1.03 -5.69
C THR A 230 -0.71 -1.91 -5.42
N ALA A 231 -1.71 -1.87 -6.30
CA ALA A 231 -3.00 -2.55 -6.24
C ALA A 231 -3.91 -2.03 -5.11
N GLY A 232 -4.92 -2.80 -4.73
CA GLY A 232 -5.91 -2.40 -3.74
C GLY A 232 -6.71 -1.16 -4.15
N PHE A 233 -6.90 -0.24 -3.21
CA PHE A 233 -7.71 0.95 -3.44
C PHE A 233 -7.14 1.87 -4.51
N ASP A 234 -5.85 1.79 -4.81
CA ASP A 234 -5.21 2.62 -5.83
C ASP A 234 -5.77 2.34 -7.23
N ILE A 235 -6.23 1.11 -7.49
CA ILE A 235 -6.92 0.76 -8.74
C ILE A 235 -8.19 1.61 -8.89
N PHE A 236 -8.95 1.82 -7.82
CA PHE A 236 -10.15 2.67 -7.86
C PHE A 236 -9.79 4.14 -8.02
N VAL A 237 -8.70 4.60 -7.39
CA VAL A 237 -8.21 5.98 -7.53
C VAL A 237 -7.84 6.27 -8.99
N VAL A 238 -7.11 5.36 -9.64
CA VAL A 238 -6.73 5.49 -11.06
C VAL A 238 -7.96 5.46 -11.97
N TRP A 239 -8.90 4.55 -11.72
CA TRP A 239 -10.14 4.51 -12.50
C TRP A 239 -10.96 5.79 -12.36
N TYR A 240 -11.11 6.29 -11.13
CA TYR A 240 -11.87 7.50 -10.86
C TYR A 240 -11.22 8.74 -11.47
N SER A 241 -9.89 8.84 -11.44
CA SER A 241 -9.16 9.94 -12.06
C SER A 241 -9.33 9.95 -13.58
N GLN A 242 -9.25 8.79 -14.25
CA GLN A 242 -9.47 8.68 -15.69
C GLN A 242 -10.92 8.94 -16.11
N LYS A 243 -11.91 8.64 -15.27
CA LYS A 243 -13.32 8.91 -15.61
C LYS A 243 -13.66 10.41 -15.58
N LYS A 244 -12.91 11.19 -14.79
CA LYS A 244 -13.21 12.60 -14.53
C LYS A 244 -12.60 13.55 -15.60
N PHE A 245 -11.64 13.07 -16.38
CA PHE A 245 -10.94 13.81 -17.43
C PHE A 245 -11.08 13.12 -18.79
#